data_AF-A0A291GJS5-F1
#
_entry.id   AF-A0A291GJS5-F1
#
_cell.length_a   1.000
_cell.length_b   1.000
_cell.length_c   1.000
_cell.angle_alpha   90.00
_cell.angle_beta   90.00
_cell.angle_gamma   90.00
#
_symmetry.space_group_name_H-M   'P 1'
#
loop_
_entity.id
_entity.type
_entity.pdbx_description
1 polymer ?
#
loop_
_entity_poly.entity_id
_entity_poly.type
_entity_poly.pdbx_seq_one_letter_code
_entity_poly.pdbx_strand_id
1 'polypeptide(L)'
;MSARTAPVRPSVARLIAALFALTLLAAGCGESTPGPEQTSASSAASDGGGAATDGASDGGGKTAAAVPQEKYAVTPAPEGFTPPEPCSGEGAYLAEVGGTATPELPERAGETLTITAESIEGADAQLTATLGDASSRPLEVITLGETVTIDLWTLSVTSVCEETQQVEFDLID
;
A
#
# COMPACT_ATOMS: atom_id res chain seq x y z
N MET A 1 48.93 -21.80 -42.55
CA MET A 1 48.90 -20.54 -43.34
C MET A 1 47.50 -19.96 -43.24
N SER A 2 47.40 -18.69 -42.81
CA SER A 2 46.27 -17.73 -42.97
C SER A 2 44.90 -18.06 -42.35
N ALA A 3 44.17 -17.14 -41.70
CA ALA A 3 44.41 -15.80 -41.16
C ALA A 3 43.28 -15.49 -40.14
N ARG A 4 43.60 -14.73 -39.08
CA ARG A 4 42.62 -14.16 -38.14
C ARG A 4 41.93 -12.95 -38.78
N THR A 5 40.63 -12.79 -38.52
CA THR A 5 39.99 -11.47 -38.53
C THR A 5 38.85 -11.42 -37.50
N ALA A 6 39.04 -10.63 -36.45
CA ALA A 6 37.98 -10.22 -35.52
C ALA A 6 37.46 -8.84 -35.95
N PRO A 7 36.14 -8.56 -35.92
CA PRO A 7 35.65 -7.20 -36.08
C PRO A 7 35.64 -6.45 -34.74
N VAL A 8 36.38 -5.34 -34.74
CA VAL A 8 36.47 -4.29 -33.72
C VAL A 8 35.21 -3.42 -33.77
N ARG A 9 34.68 -3.03 -32.61
CA ARG A 9 33.61 -2.01 -32.47
C ARG A 9 34.18 -0.60 -32.73
N PRO A 10 33.50 0.20 -33.54
CA PRO A 10 33.20 1.59 -33.22
C PRO A 10 31.68 1.82 -33.42
N SER A 11 30.97 2.76 -32.82
CA SER A 11 31.31 4.12 -32.45
C SER A 11 30.11 4.65 -31.65
N VAL A 12 30.34 5.00 -30.39
CA VAL A 12 29.39 5.78 -29.58
C VAL A 12 29.52 7.23 -30.03
N ALA A 13 28.60 7.72 -30.86
CA ALA A 13 28.39 9.15 -31.06
C ALA A 13 27.09 9.43 -31.85
N ARG A 14 26.29 10.35 -31.29
CA ARG A 14 25.18 11.15 -31.87
C ARG A 14 23.76 10.60 -31.71
N LEU A 15 22.99 11.17 -30.79
CA LEU A 15 21.97 12.22 -31.05
C LEU A 15 21.37 12.66 -29.68
N ILE A 16 21.66 13.86 -29.16
CA ILE A 16 20.94 15.13 -29.34
C ILE A 16 19.58 15.19 -28.62
N ALA A 17 19.61 15.90 -27.48
CA ALA A 17 18.71 16.97 -27.04
C ALA A 17 17.18 16.76 -26.92
N ALA A 18 16.70 16.83 -25.68
CA ALA A 18 15.55 17.63 -25.26
C ALA A 18 15.64 17.83 -23.73
N LEU A 19 16.06 18.98 -23.20
CA LEU A 19 15.32 20.23 -22.98
C LEU A 19 14.30 20.19 -21.82
N PHE A 20 14.58 21.08 -20.87
CA PHE A 20 13.67 21.88 -20.04
C PHE A 20 13.22 21.41 -18.63
N ALA A 21 13.50 22.33 -17.69
CA ALA A 21 12.64 22.76 -16.58
C ALA A 21 12.78 22.07 -15.21
N LEU A 22 13.87 22.36 -14.48
CA LEU A 22 13.85 22.32 -13.01
C LEU A 22 14.83 23.34 -12.43
N THR A 23 14.38 24.57 -12.19
CA THR A 23 14.96 25.47 -11.16
C THR A 23 13.97 26.59 -10.84
N LEU A 24 12.93 26.30 -10.07
CA LEU A 24 12.10 27.35 -9.44
C LEU A 24 11.57 26.84 -8.10
N LEU A 25 11.62 27.73 -7.11
CA LEU A 25 11.09 27.67 -5.74
C LEU A 25 11.97 27.07 -4.64
N ALA A 26 13.08 27.78 -4.36
CA ALA A 26 13.62 27.87 -3.01
C ALA A 26 14.03 29.33 -2.72
N ALA A 27 13.09 30.14 -2.26
CA ALA A 27 13.38 31.38 -1.52
C ALA A 27 12.10 32.00 -0.93
N GLY A 28 12.00 31.99 0.40
CA GLY A 28 11.61 33.16 1.18
C GLY A 28 10.14 33.59 1.16
N CYS A 29 9.38 33.12 2.15
CA CYS A 29 8.37 33.93 2.83
C CYS A 29 8.50 33.70 4.33
N GLY A 30 9.46 34.38 4.94
CA GLY A 30 9.32 34.82 6.32
C GLY A 30 8.84 36.26 6.29
N GLU A 31 7.76 36.56 6.98
CA GLU A 31 7.61 37.77 7.79
C GLU A 31 6.34 37.63 8.65
N SER A 32 6.55 37.73 9.96
CA SER A 32 5.54 37.76 11.00
C SER A 32 4.88 39.13 11.08
N THR A 33 3.54 39.23 11.12
CA THR A 33 2.82 40.14 12.04
C THR A 33 1.30 39.93 11.95
N PRO A 34 0.62 39.70 13.08
CA PRO A 34 -0.66 40.33 13.33
C PRO A 34 -0.46 41.40 14.41
N GLY A 35 -0.71 42.66 14.03
CA GLY A 35 -0.68 43.79 14.95
C GLY A 35 -1.80 43.70 15.99
N PRO A 36 -1.60 44.29 17.18
CA PRO A 36 -2.56 44.25 18.27
C PRO A 36 -3.66 45.29 18.05
N GLU A 37 -4.92 44.85 17.93
CA GLU A 37 -6.06 45.74 18.13
C GLU A 37 -6.45 45.76 19.61
N GLN A 38 -6.67 46.97 20.08
CA GLN A 38 -6.72 47.35 21.48
C GLN A 38 -8.04 46.93 22.14
N THR A 39 -7.87 46.44 23.37
CA THR A 39 -8.81 46.43 24.49
C THR A 39 -9.87 47.53 24.46
N SER A 40 -11.14 47.14 24.50
CA SER A 40 -12.15 47.85 25.29
C SER A 40 -12.59 46.94 26.42
N ALA A 41 -12.13 47.28 27.62
CA ALA A 41 -12.61 46.71 28.85
C ALA A 41 -14.06 47.13 29.08
N SER A 42 -14.90 46.19 29.49
CA SER A 42 -16.00 46.47 30.40
C SER A 42 -16.00 45.37 31.44
N SER A 43 -15.62 45.76 32.65
CA SER A 43 -15.66 44.95 33.85
C SER A 43 -17.01 45.13 34.57
N ALA A 44 -17.36 44.10 35.33
CA ALA A 44 -18.38 44.00 36.38
C ALA A 44 -19.80 43.62 35.90
N ALA A 45 -20.48 42.64 36.51
CA ALA A 45 -20.46 42.27 37.92
C ALA A 45 -20.57 40.75 38.19
N SER A 46 -19.95 40.32 39.30
CA SER A 46 -20.25 39.10 40.04
C SER A 46 -21.67 39.11 40.57
N ASP A 47 -22.35 37.95 40.58
CA ASP A 47 -22.85 37.35 41.81
C ASP A 47 -23.23 35.89 41.63
N GLY A 48 -22.95 35.10 42.66
CA GLY A 48 -23.03 33.65 42.65
C GLY A 48 -24.43 33.08 42.77
N GLY A 49 -24.54 31.81 42.40
CA GLY A 49 -25.71 30.97 42.64
C GLY A 49 -25.41 29.57 42.18
N GLY A 50 -25.11 28.67 43.12
CA GLY A 50 -24.89 27.27 42.83
C GLY A 50 -26.15 26.59 42.29
N ALA A 51 -25.96 25.69 41.34
CA ALA A 51 -26.74 24.48 41.20
C ALA A 51 -25.88 23.48 40.46
N ALA A 52 -25.47 22.42 41.16
CA ALA A 52 -25.07 21.19 40.52
C ALA A 52 -26.24 20.72 39.65
N THR A 53 -25.99 20.64 38.34
CA THR A 53 -26.76 19.74 37.47
C THR A 53 -25.76 18.74 36.94
N ASP A 54 -25.68 17.63 37.65
CA ASP A 54 -25.33 16.34 37.09
C ASP A 54 -26.09 16.18 35.76
N GLY A 55 -25.31 16.25 34.69
CA GLY A 55 -25.74 16.00 33.33
C GLY A 55 -24.58 15.37 32.60
N ALA A 56 -24.07 14.26 33.12
CA ALA A 56 -23.32 13.33 32.30
C ALA A 56 -24.24 12.92 31.15
N SER A 57 -24.08 13.55 29.98
CA SER A 57 -24.72 13.09 28.76
C SER A 57 -23.99 11.81 28.34
N ASP A 58 -24.48 10.73 28.93
CA ASP A 58 -24.59 9.40 28.35
C ASP A 58 -24.20 9.30 26.86
N GLY A 59 -23.01 8.77 26.64
CA GLY A 59 -22.83 7.59 25.78
C GLY A 59 -23.45 7.64 24.39
N GLY A 60 -23.40 8.78 23.72
CA GLY A 60 -23.98 8.98 22.38
C GLY A 60 -23.02 8.65 21.24
N GLY A 61 -22.24 7.58 21.35
CA GLY A 61 -21.32 7.14 20.31
C GLY A 61 -21.41 5.64 20.16
N LYS A 62 -22.52 5.15 19.59
CA LYS A 62 -22.56 3.77 19.13
C LYS A 62 -21.43 3.60 18.12
N THR A 63 -20.33 2.99 18.55
CA THR A 63 -19.34 2.41 17.64
C THR A 63 -20.15 1.54 16.69
N ALA A 64 -20.27 1.95 15.42
CA ALA A 64 -20.87 1.11 14.42
C ALA A 64 -20.16 -0.25 14.50
N ALA A 65 -20.91 -1.30 14.80
CA ALA A 65 -20.34 -2.64 14.82
C ALA A 65 -19.74 -2.87 13.43
N ALA A 66 -18.46 -3.23 13.37
CA ALA A 66 -17.83 -3.59 12.12
C ALA A 66 -18.64 -4.74 11.51
N VAL A 67 -19.25 -4.50 10.36
CA VAL A 67 -19.96 -5.54 9.61
C VAL A 67 -18.87 -6.49 9.10
N PRO A 68 -18.93 -7.79 9.43
CA PRO A 68 -17.96 -8.75 8.90
C PRO A 68 -18.02 -8.72 7.37
N GLN A 69 -16.90 -8.39 6.74
CA GLN A 69 -16.76 -8.51 5.30
C GLN A 69 -16.46 -9.98 4.96
N GLU A 70 -17.08 -10.49 3.91
CA GLU A 70 -16.75 -11.81 3.40
C GLU A 70 -15.28 -11.85 2.96
N LYS A 71 -14.60 -12.99 3.08
CA LYS A 71 -13.22 -13.14 2.60
C LYS A 71 -13.18 -13.35 1.09
N TYR A 72 -12.11 -12.98 0.40
CA TYR A 72 -11.87 -13.45 -0.97
C TYR A 72 -11.50 -14.93 -0.94
N ALA A 73 -12.18 -15.73 -1.76
CA ALA A 73 -11.98 -17.18 -1.80
C ALA A 73 -10.68 -17.53 -2.54
N VAL A 74 -9.94 -18.48 -1.97
CA VAL A 74 -8.71 -18.97 -2.58
C VAL A 74 -9.01 -20.17 -3.47
N THR A 75 -8.39 -20.17 -4.65
CA THR A 75 -8.40 -21.30 -5.58
C THR A 75 -7.16 -22.15 -5.34
N PRO A 76 -7.31 -23.46 -5.06
CA PRO A 76 -6.18 -24.35 -4.85
C PRO A 76 -5.22 -24.40 -6.03
N ALA A 77 -3.96 -24.70 -5.74
CA ALA A 77 -2.93 -24.91 -6.75
C ALA A 77 -3.34 -26.01 -7.75
N PRO A 78 -3.00 -25.87 -9.04
CA PRO A 78 -3.36 -26.86 -10.05
C PRO A 78 -2.66 -28.20 -9.81
N GLU A 79 -3.32 -29.29 -10.19
CA GLU A 79 -2.76 -30.64 -10.12
C GLU A 79 -1.43 -30.71 -10.90
N GLY A 80 -0.39 -31.27 -10.27
CA GLY A 80 0.94 -31.37 -10.87
C GLY A 80 1.77 -30.08 -10.84
N PHE A 81 1.31 -29.04 -10.12
CA PHE A 81 2.11 -27.86 -9.84
C PHE A 81 3.44 -28.25 -9.18
N THR A 82 4.54 -27.68 -9.69
CA THR A 82 5.89 -27.86 -9.14
C THR A 82 6.31 -26.55 -8.49
N PRO A 83 6.53 -26.52 -7.16
CA PRO A 83 6.96 -25.31 -6.47
C PRO A 83 8.29 -24.77 -7.04
N PRO A 84 8.42 -23.45 -7.23
CA PRO A 84 9.73 -22.84 -7.42
C PRO A 84 10.56 -22.96 -6.13
N GLU A 85 11.82 -22.51 -6.20
CA GLU A 85 12.63 -22.36 -5.00
C GLU A 85 11.97 -21.32 -4.08
N PRO A 86 11.69 -21.63 -2.81
CA PRO A 86 11.06 -20.67 -1.92
C PRO A 86 12.00 -19.49 -1.67
N CYS A 87 11.42 -18.30 -1.62
CA CYS A 87 12.10 -17.07 -1.23
C CYS A 87 13.26 -16.68 -2.17
N SER A 88 13.12 -17.03 -3.44
CA SER A 88 14.09 -16.73 -4.48
C SER A 88 14.08 -15.25 -4.91
N GLY A 89 13.06 -14.48 -4.54
CA GLY A 89 12.83 -13.14 -5.05
C GLY A 89 12.37 -13.12 -6.51
N GLU A 90 11.81 -14.23 -6.99
CA GLU A 90 11.37 -14.37 -8.38
C GLU A 90 9.96 -13.82 -8.62
N GLY A 91 9.15 -13.64 -7.57
CA GLY A 91 7.84 -12.99 -7.72
C GLY A 91 7.96 -11.55 -8.20
N ALA A 92 7.03 -11.14 -9.07
CA ALA A 92 6.99 -9.77 -9.58
C ALA A 92 6.72 -8.75 -8.47
N TYR A 93 6.01 -9.16 -7.43
CA TYR A 93 5.65 -8.34 -6.28
C TYR A 93 5.97 -9.04 -4.97
N LEU A 94 6.29 -8.24 -3.96
CA LEU A 94 6.66 -8.70 -2.63
C LEU A 94 5.98 -7.85 -1.56
N ALA A 95 5.31 -8.52 -0.61
CA ALA A 95 4.75 -7.91 0.58
C ALA A 95 5.42 -8.49 1.83
N GLU A 96 5.98 -7.63 2.68
CA GLU A 96 6.48 -8.01 4.00
C GLU A 96 5.35 -7.93 5.04
N VAL A 97 5.40 -8.73 6.10
CA VAL A 97 4.42 -8.65 7.19
C VAL A 97 4.42 -7.24 7.82
N GLY A 98 3.23 -6.64 7.90
CA GLY A 98 3.03 -5.24 8.31
C GLY A 98 3.34 -4.21 7.22
N GLY A 99 3.77 -4.65 6.05
CA GLY A 99 4.01 -3.86 4.86
C GLY A 99 2.95 -4.08 3.78
N THR A 100 3.08 -3.32 2.70
CA THR A 100 2.16 -3.33 1.56
C THR A 100 2.92 -3.49 0.25
N ALA A 101 2.36 -4.28 -0.66
CA ALA A 101 2.70 -4.29 -2.07
C ALA A 101 1.61 -3.56 -2.85
N THR A 102 2.01 -2.61 -3.70
CA THR A 102 1.10 -1.92 -4.63
C THR A 102 1.50 -2.29 -6.05
N PRO A 103 0.91 -3.35 -6.63
CA PRO A 103 1.14 -3.65 -8.03
C PRO A 103 0.76 -2.46 -8.91
N GLU A 104 1.77 -1.77 -9.47
CA GLU A 104 1.54 -0.54 -10.24
C GLU A 104 0.84 -0.81 -11.57
N LEU A 105 0.95 -2.03 -12.11
CA LEU A 105 0.31 -2.42 -13.36
C LEU A 105 -0.14 -3.90 -13.36
N PRO A 106 -1.24 -4.20 -14.07
CA PRO A 106 -2.14 -3.24 -14.72
C PRO A 106 -3.12 -2.58 -13.72
N GLU A 107 -3.28 -1.26 -13.83
CA GLU A 107 -4.48 -0.58 -13.35
C GLU A 107 -5.67 -1.15 -14.15
N ARG A 108 -6.72 -1.59 -13.46
CA ARG A 108 -7.89 -2.18 -14.12
C ARG A 108 -9.11 -1.35 -13.72
N ALA A 109 -9.86 -0.91 -14.73
CA ALA A 109 -11.04 -0.05 -14.56
C ALA A 109 -10.82 1.27 -13.79
N GLY A 110 -9.60 1.82 -13.76
CA GLY A 110 -9.30 3.04 -13.01
C GLY A 110 -9.04 2.82 -11.52
N GLU A 111 -8.96 1.56 -11.08
CA GLU A 111 -8.70 1.19 -9.70
C GLU A 111 -7.28 0.59 -9.56
N THR A 112 -6.68 0.81 -8.40
CA THR A 112 -5.39 0.23 -8.01
C THR A 112 -5.59 -0.91 -7.03
N LEU A 113 -4.73 -1.93 -7.07
CA LEU A 113 -4.70 -2.99 -6.07
C LEU A 113 -3.59 -2.70 -5.06
N THR A 114 -3.89 -2.82 -3.77
CA THR A 114 -2.89 -2.88 -2.71
C THR A 114 -3.08 -4.15 -1.90
N ILE A 115 -2.00 -4.93 -1.75
CA ILE A 115 -1.95 -6.16 -0.95
C ILE A 115 -1.16 -5.86 0.32
N THR A 116 -1.72 -6.24 1.47
CA THR A 116 -1.04 -6.15 2.77
C THR A 116 -0.83 -7.55 3.31
N ALA A 117 0.38 -7.87 3.77
CA ALA A 117 0.64 -9.10 4.50
C ALA A 117 0.43 -8.85 6.00
N GLU A 118 -0.50 -9.58 6.61
CA GLU A 118 -0.83 -9.42 8.04
C GLU A 118 -0.03 -10.36 8.93
N SER A 119 0.12 -11.62 8.50
CA SER A 119 0.92 -12.62 9.22
C SER A 119 1.32 -13.77 8.28
N ILE A 120 2.36 -14.51 8.69
CA ILE A 120 2.77 -15.76 8.07
C ILE A 120 2.98 -16.79 9.18
N GLU A 121 2.40 -17.98 9.02
CA GLU A 121 2.54 -19.12 9.92
C GLU A 121 2.95 -20.35 9.11
N GLY A 122 4.24 -20.72 9.14
CA GLY A 122 4.76 -21.76 8.25
C GLY A 122 4.60 -21.41 6.77
N ALA A 123 3.78 -22.19 6.05
CA ALA A 123 3.49 -21.98 4.63
C ALA A 123 2.21 -21.14 4.38
N ASP A 124 1.51 -20.77 5.45
CA ASP A 124 0.21 -20.11 5.41
C ASP A 124 0.40 -18.60 5.53
N ALA A 125 -0.11 -17.85 4.55
CA ALA A 125 -0.11 -16.39 4.57
C ALA A 125 -1.52 -15.83 4.82
N GLN A 126 -1.60 -14.83 5.69
CA GLN A 126 -2.80 -14.04 5.91
C GLN A 126 -2.63 -12.67 5.21
N LEU A 127 -3.45 -12.43 4.20
CA LEU A 127 -3.38 -11.24 3.35
C LEU A 127 -4.69 -10.45 3.39
N THR A 128 -4.60 -9.14 3.17
CA THR A 128 -5.75 -8.29 2.87
C THR A 128 -5.53 -7.55 1.56
N ALA A 129 -6.62 -7.29 0.84
CA ALA A 129 -6.61 -6.54 -0.41
C ALA A 129 -7.45 -5.26 -0.29
N THR A 130 -6.93 -4.19 -0.86
CA THR A 130 -7.60 -2.88 -0.95
C THR A 130 -7.66 -2.47 -2.41
N LEU A 131 -8.85 -2.09 -2.88
CA LEU A 131 -9.10 -1.60 -4.24
C LEU A 131 -9.30 -0.08 -4.19
N GLY A 132 -8.43 0.69 -4.84
CA GLY A 132 -8.43 2.15 -4.77
C GLY A 132 -8.46 2.66 -3.33
N ASP A 133 -9.42 3.52 -3.02
CA ASP A 133 -9.65 4.10 -1.68
C ASP A 133 -10.70 3.33 -0.86
N ALA A 134 -11.09 2.12 -1.27
CA ALA A 134 -12.10 1.32 -0.59
C ALA A 134 -11.60 0.74 0.75
N SER A 135 -12.52 0.15 1.52
CA SER A 135 -12.15 -0.62 2.71
C SER A 135 -11.38 -1.89 2.35
N SER A 136 -10.31 -2.19 3.09
CA SER A 136 -9.57 -3.44 2.95
C SER A 136 -10.44 -4.65 3.28
N ARG A 137 -10.35 -5.69 2.44
CA ARG A 137 -11.06 -6.96 2.61
C ARG A 137 -10.07 -8.11 2.77
N PRO A 138 -10.26 -9.00 3.76
CA PRO A 138 -9.38 -10.15 3.98
C PRO A 138 -9.50 -11.21 2.88
N LEU A 139 -8.43 -11.95 2.68
CA LEU A 139 -8.39 -13.17 1.88
C LEU A 139 -8.59 -14.38 2.80
N GLU A 140 -9.03 -15.51 2.24
CA GLU A 140 -8.78 -16.80 2.88
C GLU A 140 -7.27 -17.01 3.02
N VAL A 141 -6.88 -17.88 3.97
CA VAL A 141 -5.46 -18.22 4.13
C VAL A 141 -4.97 -18.83 2.82
N ILE A 142 -3.85 -18.31 2.33
CA ILE A 142 -3.31 -18.66 1.02
C ILE A 142 -1.89 -19.19 1.15
N THR A 143 -1.56 -20.17 0.32
CA THR A 143 -0.27 -20.86 0.30
C THR A 143 0.35 -20.82 -1.11
N LEU A 144 1.58 -21.32 -1.22
CA LEU A 144 2.33 -21.35 -2.46
C LEU A 144 1.56 -22.08 -3.59
N GLY A 145 1.51 -21.45 -4.77
CA GLY A 145 0.88 -21.99 -5.97
C GLY A 145 -0.64 -21.78 -6.04
N GLU A 146 -1.25 -21.28 -4.97
CA GLU A 146 -2.66 -20.93 -4.95
C GLU A 146 -2.92 -19.54 -5.56
N THR A 147 -4.15 -19.33 -6.00
CA THR A 147 -4.57 -18.07 -6.61
C THR A 147 -5.80 -17.51 -5.94
N VAL A 148 -6.02 -16.20 -6.11
CA VAL A 148 -7.18 -15.51 -5.57
C VAL A 148 -7.61 -14.43 -6.55
N THR A 149 -8.90 -14.40 -6.86
CA THR A 149 -9.49 -13.37 -7.73
C THR A 149 -10.09 -12.27 -6.86
N ILE A 150 -9.54 -11.07 -6.99
CA ILE A 150 -9.91 -9.83 -6.32
C ILE A 150 -10.47 -8.91 -7.40
N ASP A 151 -11.77 -8.99 -7.63
CA ASP A 151 -12.46 -8.28 -8.72
C ASP A 151 -11.79 -8.54 -10.08
N LEU A 152 -11.12 -7.55 -10.67
CA LEU A 152 -10.44 -7.66 -11.97
C LEU A 152 -9.01 -8.21 -11.87
N TRP A 153 -8.47 -8.44 -10.68
CA TRP A 153 -7.12 -8.97 -10.48
C TRP A 153 -7.15 -10.43 -10.07
N THR A 154 -6.28 -11.24 -10.68
CA THR A 154 -5.96 -12.56 -10.15
C THR A 154 -4.52 -12.56 -9.65
N LEU A 155 -4.36 -12.80 -8.35
CA LEU A 155 -3.07 -12.94 -7.71
C LEU A 155 -2.68 -14.42 -7.67
N SER A 156 -1.43 -14.74 -7.97
CA SER A 156 -0.84 -16.07 -7.85
C SER A 156 0.33 -16.03 -6.89
N VAL A 157 0.26 -16.77 -5.77
CA VAL A 157 1.35 -16.80 -4.78
C VAL A 157 2.48 -17.66 -5.32
N THR A 158 3.67 -17.07 -5.42
CA THR A 158 4.88 -17.76 -5.91
C THR A 158 5.75 -18.23 -4.76
N SER A 159 5.72 -17.54 -3.61
CA SER A 159 6.44 -17.96 -2.41
C SER A 159 5.82 -17.40 -1.11
N VAL A 160 5.91 -18.19 -0.03
CA VAL A 160 5.62 -17.76 1.35
C VAL A 160 6.84 -18.04 2.21
N CYS A 161 7.38 -16.99 2.83
CA CYS A 161 8.68 -16.99 3.49
C CYS A 161 8.54 -16.65 4.96
N GLU A 162 8.46 -17.67 5.81
CA GLU A 162 8.35 -17.47 7.26
C GLU A 162 9.60 -16.80 7.85
N GLU A 163 10.79 -17.19 7.41
CA GLU A 163 12.06 -16.67 7.95
C GLU A 163 12.24 -15.17 7.70
N THR A 164 11.85 -14.69 6.52
CA THR A 164 11.94 -13.29 6.13
C THR A 164 10.64 -12.52 6.35
N GLN A 165 9.56 -13.20 6.74
CA GLN A 165 8.22 -12.63 6.89
C GLN A 165 7.72 -11.97 5.60
N GLN A 166 7.86 -12.66 4.46
CA GLN A 166 7.57 -12.14 3.13
C GLN A 166 6.67 -13.07 2.33
N VAL A 167 5.81 -12.47 1.50
CA VAL A 167 5.03 -13.18 0.47
C VAL A 167 5.39 -12.61 -0.89
N GLU A 168 5.74 -13.49 -1.81
CA GLU A 168 5.98 -13.16 -3.21
C GLU A 168 4.80 -13.63 -4.06
N PHE A 169 4.40 -12.81 -5.03
CA PHE A 169 3.27 -13.11 -5.89
C PHE A 169 3.35 -12.43 -7.25
N ASP A 170 2.62 -13.00 -8.20
CA ASP A 170 2.42 -12.47 -9.54
C ASP A 170 0.96 -12.06 -9.74
N LEU A 171 0.74 -11.16 -10.70
CA LEU A 171 -0.58 -10.88 -11.24
C LEU A 171 -0.76 -11.60 -12.57
N ILE A 172 -1.83 -12.38 -12.69
CA ILE A 172 -2.21 -13.09 -13.91
C ILE A 172 -3.55 -12.56 -14.46
N ASP A 173 -3.71 -12.63 -15.78
CA ASP A 173 -4.92 -12.23 -16.53
C ASP A 173 -5.88 -13.41 -16.74
#